data_AF-A0A9E5LQC1-F1
#
_entry.id   AF-A0A9E5LQC1-F1
#
_cell.length_a   1.000
_cell.length_b   1.000
_cell.length_c   1.000
_cell.angle_alpha   90.00
_cell.angle_beta   90.00
_cell.angle_gamma   90.00
#
_symmetry.space_group_name_H-M   'P 1'
#
loop_
_entity.id
_entity.type
_entity.pdbx_description
1 polymer ?
#
loop_
_entity_poly.entity_id
_entity_poly.type
_entity_poly.pdbx_seq_one_letter_code
_entity_poly.pdbx_strand_id
1 'polypeptide(L)'
;MGVASMGWVARIPEIKDANGLNNAQFGLVLLSSSLGSIIGAQLAGRLVHTFGSRKVLFVTSMLLPAGLCAIGFSTQPIFLALSLFLMGFGYSSTDVALNTQAVAIEKILNARSMSSFHAMWSVGAFFTTVFGGSIARVVSVQTNLAAVSLVCVIAFLLCVYRLLPAHLDGHKG
;
A
#
# COMPACT_ATOMS: atom_id res chain seq x y z
N MET A 1 3.21 5.22 -0.98
CA MET A 1 3.25 3.78 -1.25
C MET A 1 4.27 3.06 -0.37
N GLY A 2 5.59 3.24 -0.57
CA GLY A 2 6.63 2.51 0.17
C GLY A 2 6.50 2.57 1.70
N VAL A 3 6.16 3.76 2.23
CA VAL A 3 5.91 3.96 3.68
C VAL A 3 4.78 3.07 4.20
N ALA A 4 3.65 3.02 3.49
CA ALA A 4 2.47 2.25 3.91
C ALA A 4 2.69 0.74 3.75
N SER A 5 3.28 0.31 2.64
CA SER A 5 3.46 -1.11 2.33
C SER A 5 4.49 -1.79 3.23
N MET A 6 5.56 -1.09 3.61
CA MET A 6 6.66 -1.65 4.41
C MET A 6 6.57 -1.32 5.91
N GLY A 7 5.58 -0.54 6.34
CA GLY A 7 5.52 -0.02 7.71
C GLY A 7 5.42 -1.07 8.82
N TRP A 8 4.91 -2.25 8.49
CA TRP A 8 4.73 -3.35 9.43
C TRP A 8 5.88 -4.37 9.42
N VAL A 9 6.80 -4.30 8.44
CA VAL A 9 7.84 -5.33 8.24
C VAL A 9 8.78 -5.42 9.44
N ALA A 10 9.19 -4.28 10.00
CA ALA A 10 10.00 -4.23 11.21
C ALA A 10 9.27 -4.77 12.46
N ARG A 11 7.94 -4.90 12.40
CA ARG A 11 7.05 -5.35 13.48
C ARG A 11 6.59 -6.80 13.32
N ILE A 12 7.06 -7.52 12.29
CA ILE A 12 6.67 -8.92 12.02
C ILE A 12 6.79 -9.82 13.26
N PRO A 13 7.87 -9.78 14.06
CA PRO A 13 7.99 -10.64 15.25
C PRO A 13 6.83 -10.43 16.23
N GLU A 14 6.54 -9.18 16.59
CA GLU A 14 5.48 -8.81 17.52
C GLU A 14 4.08 -9.17 16.99
N ILE A 15 3.83 -8.94 15.69
CA ILE A 15 2.56 -9.30 15.03
C ILE A 15 2.37 -10.81 15.04
N LYS A 16 3.42 -11.58 14.76
CA LYS A 16 3.39 -13.04 14.73
C LYS A 16 3.09 -13.60 16.12
N ASP A 17 3.76 -13.07 17.13
CA ASP A 17 3.57 -13.48 18.53
C ASP A 17 2.17 -13.13 19.03
N ALA A 18 1.65 -11.94 18.70
CA ALA A 18 0.29 -11.51 19.05
C ALA A 18 -0.81 -12.39 18.43
N ASN A 19 -0.53 -13.07 17.32
CA ASN A 19 -1.45 -13.99 16.65
C ASN A 19 -1.18 -15.46 16.99
N GLY A 20 -0.19 -15.76 17.85
CA GLY A 20 0.18 -17.11 18.25
C GLY A 20 0.70 -17.98 17.09
N LEU A 21 1.35 -17.37 16.11
CA LEU A 21 1.75 -18.04 14.87
C LEU A 21 3.19 -18.56 14.93
N ASN A 22 3.42 -19.77 14.45
CA ASN A 22 4.78 -20.20 14.09
C ASN A 22 5.15 -19.72 12.67
N ASN A 23 6.41 -19.93 12.26
CA ASN A 23 6.90 -19.46 10.96
C ASN A 23 6.15 -20.08 9.76
N ALA A 24 5.76 -21.35 9.84
CA ALA A 24 5.04 -22.03 8.76
C ALA A 24 3.61 -21.48 8.62
N GLN A 25 2.90 -21.32 9.74
CA GLN A 25 1.55 -20.75 9.75
C GLN A 25 1.56 -19.29 9.30
N PHE A 26 2.54 -18.50 9.74
CA PHE A 26 2.72 -17.13 9.27
C PHE A 26 2.98 -17.09 7.76
N GLY A 27 3.81 -18.00 7.24
CA GLY A 27 4.01 -18.17 5.80
C GLY A 27 2.72 -18.43 5.02
N LEU A 28 1.81 -19.27 5.56
CA LEU A 28 0.50 -19.50 4.96
C LEU A 28 -0.38 -18.24 4.99
N VAL A 29 -0.36 -17.49 6.09
CA VAL A 29 -1.10 -16.23 6.23
C VAL A 29 -0.57 -15.16 5.26
N LEU A 30 0.73 -15.14 4.94
CA LEU A 30 1.30 -14.25 3.92
C LEU A 30 0.76 -14.52 2.51
N LEU A 31 0.33 -15.74 2.20
CA LEU A 31 -0.27 -16.08 0.90
C LEU A 31 -1.55 -15.26 0.63
N SER A 32 -2.26 -14.84 1.68
CA SER A 32 -3.42 -13.96 1.57
C SER A 32 -3.06 -12.61 0.93
N SER A 33 -1.88 -12.06 1.22
CA SER A 33 -1.38 -10.85 0.57
C SER A 33 -1.12 -11.08 -0.92
N SER A 34 -0.51 -12.20 -1.29
CA SER A 34 -0.27 -12.56 -2.69
C SER A 34 -1.57 -12.73 -3.46
N LEU A 35 -2.57 -13.40 -2.87
CA LEU A 35 -3.89 -13.56 -3.47
C LEU A 35 -4.59 -12.21 -3.67
N GLY A 36 -4.57 -11.35 -2.64
CA GLY A 36 -5.08 -9.99 -2.73
C GLY A 36 -4.40 -9.20 -3.84
N SER A 37 -3.08 -9.32 -3.96
CA SER A 37 -2.27 -8.64 -4.99
C SER A 37 -2.62 -9.07 -6.41
N ILE A 38 -2.84 -10.37 -6.64
CA ILE A 38 -3.26 -10.91 -7.94
C ILE A 38 -4.63 -10.35 -8.32
N ILE A 39 -5.61 -10.47 -7.41
CA ILE A 39 -6.97 -9.98 -7.66
C ILE A 39 -6.97 -8.46 -7.87
N GLY A 40 -6.23 -7.74 -7.04
CA GLY A 40 -6.10 -6.28 -7.10
C GLY A 40 -5.52 -5.79 -8.42
N ALA A 41 -4.49 -6.45 -8.95
CA ALA A 41 -3.89 -6.09 -10.24
C ALA A 41 -4.88 -6.30 -11.40
N GLN A 42 -5.56 -7.46 -11.44
CA GLN A 42 -6.49 -7.80 -12.51
C GLN A 42 -7.72 -6.86 -12.54
N LEU A 43 -8.25 -6.52 -11.36
CA LEU A 43 -9.39 -5.59 -11.27
C LEU A 43 -8.97 -4.16 -11.54
N ALA A 44 -7.81 -3.72 -11.07
CA ALA A 44 -7.36 -2.33 -11.26
C ALA A 44 -7.24 -1.96 -12.74
N GLY A 45 -6.71 -2.83 -13.61
CA GLY A 45 -6.64 -2.55 -15.04
C GLY A 45 -8.02 -2.26 -15.66
N ARG A 46 -9.03 -3.06 -15.30
CA ARG A 46 -10.42 -2.84 -15.75
C ARG A 46 -11.02 -1.56 -15.17
N LEU A 47 -10.83 -1.35 -13.87
CA LEU A 47 -11.35 -0.17 -13.18
C LEU A 47 -10.74 1.13 -13.72
N VAL A 48 -9.42 1.14 -13.99
CA VAL A 48 -8.72 2.30 -14.56
C VAL A 48 -9.24 2.61 -15.95
N HIS A 49 -9.47 1.59 -16.78
CA HIS A 49 -10.03 1.77 -18.11
C HIS A 49 -11.46 2.37 -18.08
N THR A 50 -12.29 1.96 -17.12
CA THR A 50 -13.69 2.41 -17.02
C THR A 50 -13.87 3.72 -16.26
N PHE A 51 -13.14 3.92 -15.16
CA PHE A 51 -13.35 5.04 -14.22
C PHE A 51 -12.22 6.09 -14.24
N GLY A 52 -11.17 5.86 -15.01
CA GLY A 52 -9.97 6.70 -15.01
C GLY A 52 -9.07 6.42 -13.82
N SER A 53 -7.78 6.69 -14.01
CA SER A 53 -6.75 6.31 -13.03
C SER A 53 -6.84 7.10 -11.73
N ARG A 54 -7.27 8.38 -11.79
CA ARG A 54 -7.39 9.24 -10.60
C ARG A 54 -8.43 8.75 -9.58
N LYS A 55 -9.62 8.35 -10.04
CA LYS A 55 -10.70 7.88 -9.14
C LYS A 55 -10.31 6.54 -8.52
N VAL A 56 -9.74 5.65 -9.33
CA VAL A 56 -9.24 4.35 -8.83
C VAL A 56 -8.14 4.58 -7.80
N LEU A 57 -7.16 5.43 -8.10
CA LEU A 57 -6.06 5.72 -7.17
C LEU A 57 -6.55 6.30 -5.84
N PHE A 58 -7.55 7.19 -5.86
CA PHE A 58 -8.14 7.73 -4.63
C PHE A 58 -8.68 6.60 -3.74
N VAL A 59 -9.50 5.70 -4.29
CA VAL A 59 -10.10 4.61 -3.53
C VAL A 59 -9.04 3.62 -3.06
N THR A 60 -8.15 3.18 -3.95
CA THR A 60 -7.17 2.12 -3.65
C THR A 60 -6.09 2.60 -2.70
N SER A 61 -5.70 3.88 -2.77
CA SER A 61 -4.73 4.48 -1.84
C SER A 61 -5.22 4.51 -0.39
N MET A 62 -6.53 4.48 -0.15
CA MET A 62 -7.10 4.37 1.21
C MET A 62 -7.08 2.94 1.75
N LEU A 63 -7.03 1.92 0.87
CA LEU A 63 -7.01 0.52 1.28
C LEU A 63 -5.67 0.12 1.91
N LEU A 64 -4.55 0.69 1.44
CA LEU A 64 -3.22 0.45 2.03
C LEU A 64 -3.13 0.84 3.51
N PRO A 65 -3.41 2.10 3.92
CA PRO A 65 -3.37 2.48 5.32
C PRO A 65 -4.43 1.75 6.16
N ALA A 66 -5.60 1.43 5.58
CA ALA A 66 -6.61 0.61 6.26
C ALA A 66 -6.07 -0.79 6.57
N GLY A 67 -5.46 -1.46 5.58
CA GLY A 67 -4.79 -2.75 5.76
C GLY A 67 -3.65 -2.66 6.77
N LEU A 68 -2.84 -1.59 6.74
CA LEU A 68 -1.73 -1.37 7.67
C LEU A 68 -2.22 -1.29 9.12
N CYS A 69 -3.27 -0.51 9.34
CA CYS A 69 -3.89 -0.35 10.65
C CYS A 69 -4.47 -1.70 11.11
N ALA A 70 -5.22 -2.39 10.25
CA ALA A 70 -5.84 -3.68 10.56
C ALA A 70 -4.80 -4.75 10.93
N ILE A 71 -3.63 -4.79 10.27
CA ILE A 71 -2.51 -5.66 10.66
C ILE A 71 -2.09 -5.40 12.11
N GLY A 72 -1.96 -4.12 12.51
CA GLY A 72 -1.52 -3.76 13.86
C GLY A 72 -2.48 -4.13 14.99
N PHE A 73 -3.78 -4.26 14.70
CA PHE A 73 -4.80 -4.67 15.67
C PHE A 73 -5.21 -6.13 15.54
N SER A 74 -4.58 -6.90 14.65
CA SER A 74 -4.90 -8.32 14.48
C SER A 74 -4.43 -9.15 15.67
N THR A 75 -5.35 -9.89 16.29
CA THR A 75 -5.08 -10.83 17.40
C THR A 75 -5.50 -12.26 17.09
N GLN A 76 -6.01 -12.50 15.88
CA GLN A 76 -6.36 -13.83 15.40
C GLN A 76 -5.86 -14.02 13.96
N PRO A 77 -5.34 -15.20 13.61
CA PRO A 77 -4.78 -15.48 12.28
C PRO A 77 -5.70 -15.13 11.11
N ILE A 78 -7.02 -15.34 11.27
CA ILE A 78 -8.00 -15.01 10.22
C ILE A 78 -8.09 -13.51 9.96
N PHE A 79 -8.04 -12.67 11.01
CA PHE A 79 -8.05 -11.23 10.85
C PHE A 79 -6.74 -10.72 10.25
N LEU A 80 -5.60 -11.32 10.62
CA LEU A 80 -4.32 -11.01 10.00
C LEU A 80 -4.33 -11.37 8.50
N ALA A 81 -4.87 -12.54 8.14
CA ALA A 81 -5.01 -12.96 6.75
C ALA A 81 -5.88 -11.99 5.92
N LEU A 82 -7.03 -11.57 6.46
CA LEU A 82 -7.91 -10.58 5.81
C LEU A 82 -7.23 -9.21 5.68
N SER A 83 -6.47 -8.79 6.70
CA SER A 83 -5.74 -7.52 6.70
C SER A 83 -4.60 -7.52 5.66
N LEU A 84 -3.88 -8.64 5.54
CA LEU A 84 -2.84 -8.84 4.54
C LEU A 84 -3.43 -8.95 3.13
N PHE A 85 -4.58 -9.62 2.97
CA PHE A 85 -5.31 -9.61 1.70
C PHE A 85 -5.67 -8.18 1.28
N LEU A 86 -6.22 -7.39 2.19
CA LEU A 86 -6.56 -5.99 1.95
C LEU A 86 -5.33 -5.16 1.58
N MET A 87 -4.22 -5.37 2.29
CA MET A 87 -2.94 -4.73 1.99
C MET A 87 -2.44 -5.08 0.59
N GLY A 88 -2.41 -6.36 0.22
CA GLY A 88 -1.97 -6.82 -1.09
C GLY A 88 -2.87 -6.31 -2.22
N PHE A 89 -4.18 -6.37 -2.02
CA PHE A 89 -5.17 -5.82 -2.95
C PHE A 89 -4.96 -4.32 -3.15
N GLY A 90 -4.93 -3.56 -2.06
CA GLY A 90 -4.70 -2.12 -2.09
C GLY A 90 -3.37 -1.76 -2.75
N TYR A 91 -2.31 -2.51 -2.44
CA TYR A 91 -0.98 -2.32 -3.01
C TYR A 91 -0.98 -2.46 -4.53
N SER A 92 -1.37 -3.62 -5.05
CA SER A 92 -1.37 -3.85 -6.50
C SER A 92 -2.32 -2.94 -7.23
N SER A 93 -3.51 -2.68 -6.68
CA SER A 93 -4.46 -1.80 -7.35
C SER A 93 -4.00 -0.34 -7.39
N THR A 94 -3.33 0.13 -6.34
CA THR A 94 -2.73 1.47 -6.31
C THR A 94 -1.53 1.55 -7.24
N ASP A 95 -0.69 0.50 -7.30
CA ASP A 95 0.47 0.45 -8.19
C ASP A 95 0.07 0.53 -9.67
N VAL A 96 -0.92 -0.25 -10.10
CA VAL A 96 -1.44 -0.20 -11.48
C VAL A 96 -1.96 1.20 -11.81
N ALA A 97 -2.81 1.78 -10.96
CA ALA A 97 -3.38 3.11 -11.21
C ALA A 97 -2.31 4.21 -11.19
N LEU A 98 -1.31 4.11 -10.30
CA LEU A 98 -0.21 5.06 -10.20
C LEU A 98 0.70 4.99 -11.42
N ASN A 99 0.99 3.77 -11.89
CA ASN A 99 1.81 3.56 -13.08
C ASN A 99 1.11 4.11 -14.33
N THR A 100 -0.22 3.97 -14.43
CA THR A 100 -1.01 4.63 -15.49
C THR A 100 -0.86 6.16 -15.45
N GLN A 101 -0.98 6.79 -14.28
CA GLN A 101 -0.78 8.23 -14.12
C GLN A 101 0.63 8.66 -14.54
N ALA A 102 1.65 7.93 -14.10
CA ALA A 102 3.03 8.27 -14.38
C ALA A 102 3.38 8.11 -15.88
N VAL A 103 2.87 7.08 -16.57
CA VAL A 103 3.03 6.95 -18.03
C VAL A 103 2.36 8.12 -18.77
N ALA A 104 1.18 8.56 -18.34
CA ALA A 104 0.52 9.72 -18.94
C ALA A 104 1.35 11.01 -18.74
N ILE A 105 1.92 11.22 -17.54
CA ILE A 105 2.81 12.36 -17.26
C ILE A 105 4.07 12.30 -18.14
N GLU A 106 4.72 11.15 -18.25
CA GLU A 106 5.91 10.97 -19.09
C GLU A 106 5.64 11.32 -20.55
N LYS A 107 4.46 10.92 -21.07
CA LYS A 107 4.04 11.25 -22.42
C LYS A 107 3.79 12.75 -22.62
N ILE A 108 3.17 13.42 -21.64
CA ILE A 108 2.92 14.87 -21.69
C ILE A 108 4.22 15.66 -21.61
N LEU A 109 5.15 15.23 -20.74
CA LEU A 109 6.43 15.92 -20.50
C LEU A 109 7.53 15.50 -21.48
N ASN A 110 7.28 14.51 -22.34
CA ASN A 110 8.28 13.87 -23.21
C ASN A 110 9.56 13.46 -22.45
N ALA A 111 9.38 12.88 -21.26
CA ALA A 111 10.45 12.53 -20.33
C ALA A 111 10.33 11.05 -19.90
N ARG A 112 11.44 10.47 -19.44
CA ARG A 112 11.48 9.12 -18.84
C ARG A 112 11.89 9.23 -17.37
N SER A 113 10.92 9.16 -16.48
CA SER A 113 11.05 9.37 -15.02
C SER A 113 10.57 8.17 -14.17
N MET A 114 10.09 7.07 -14.77
CA MET A 114 9.60 5.91 -14.01
C MET A 114 10.58 5.36 -12.99
N SER A 115 11.86 5.30 -13.34
CA SER A 115 12.92 4.88 -12.41
C SER A 115 12.98 5.76 -11.16
N SER A 116 12.71 7.06 -11.29
CA SER A 116 12.67 8.00 -10.16
C SER A 116 11.46 7.74 -9.25
N PHE A 117 10.30 7.41 -9.82
CA PHE A 117 9.12 7.04 -9.02
C PHE A 117 9.35 5.76 -8.23
N HIS A 118 9.97 4.74 -8.85
CA HIS A 118 10.37 3.53 -8.13
C HIS A 118 11.45 3.79 -7.07
N ALA A 119 12.41 4.68 -7.34
CA ALA A 119 13.40 5.10 -6.35
C ALA A 119 12.73 5.75 -5.11
N MET A 120 11.74 6.63 -5.33
CA MET A 120 10.97 7.24 -4.24
C MET A 120 10.19 6.23 -3.40
N TRP A 121 9.68 5.15 -4.02
CA TRP A 121 9.09 4.04 -3.29
C TRP A 121 10.11 3.40 -2.34
N SER A 122 11.33 3.11 -2.84
CA SER A 122 12.42 2.53 -2.05
C SER A 122 12.87 3.43 -0.90
N VAL A 123 12.96 4.74 -1.12
CA VAL A 123 13.29 5.71 -0.06
C VAL A 123 12.25 5.65 1.07
N GLY A 124 10.96 5.64 0.73
CA GLY A 124 9.89 5.52 1.72
C GLY A 124 9.92 4.18 2.47
N ALA A 125 10.15 3.08 1.74
CA ALA A 125 10.29 1.75 2.32
C ALA A 125 11.46 1.66 3.32
N PHE A 126 12.62 2.18 2.94
CA PHE A 126 13.81 2.24 3.77
C PHE A 126 13.55 3.07 5.03
N PHE A 127 13.03 4.30 4.88
CA PHE A 127 12.79 5.20 5.99
C PHE A 127 11.85 4.57 7.03
N THR A 128 10.73 4.00 6.60
CA THR A 128 9.77 3.41 7.54
C THR A 128 10.30 2.15 8.20
N THR A 129 11.09 1.34 7.48
CA THR A 129 11.69 0.13 8.08
C THR A 129 12.71 0.49 9.14
N VAL A 130 13.62 1.43 8.85
CA VAL A 130 14.64 1.90 9.80
C VAL A 130 13.99 2.57 11.00
N PHE A 131 13.07 3.51 10.77
CA PHE A 131 12.39 4.22 11.84
C PHE A 131 11.53 3.28 12.68
N GLY A 132 10.71 2.43 12.04
CA GLY A 132 9.85 1.45 12.70
C GLY A 132 10.63 0.47 13.58
N GLY A 133 11.80 0.01 13.11
CA GLY A 133 12.71 -0.82 13.89
C GLY A 133 13.35 -0.07 15.08
N SER A 134 13.73 1.19 14.89
CA SER A 134 14.36 2.00 15.96
C SER A 134 13.43 2.23 17.16
N ILE A 135 12.13 2.34 16.92
CA ILE A 135 11.12 2.56 17.97
C ILE A 135 10.46 1.27 18.46
N ALA A 136 10.95 0.11 18.01
CA ALA A 136 10.30 -1.17 18.26
C ALA A 136 10.14 -1.51 19.74
N ARG A 137 11.13 -1.12 20.55
CA ARG A 137 11.19 -1.42 21.99
C ARG A 137 10.40 -0.47 22.89
N VAL A 138 9.96 0.68 22.35
CA VAL A 138 9.41 1.78 23.15
C VAL A 138 7.99 2.18 22.75
N VAL A 139 7.55 1.81 21.54
CA VAL A 139 6.20 2.08 21.04
C VAL A 139 5.54 0.76 20.68
N SER A 140 4.28 0.57 21.10
CA SER A 140 3.48 -0.61 20.75
C SER A 140 3.23 -0.70 19.24
N VAL A 141 3.01 -1.92 18.74
CA VAL A 141 2.66 -2.17 17.33
C VAL A 141 1.42 -1.37 16.92
N GLN A 142 0.38 -1.36 17.77
CA GLN A 142 -0.88 -0.69 17.50
C GLN A 142 -0.67 0.81 17.29
N THR A 143 0.01 1.47 18.22
CA THR A 143 0.27 2.92 18.14
C THR A 143 1.16 3.24 16.94
N ASN A 144 2.19 2.44 16.70
CA ASN A 144 3.08 2.64 15.56
C ASN A 144 2.34 2.54 14.22
N LEU A 145 1.63 1.45 13.97
CA LEU A 145 0.96 1.21 12.69
C LEU A 145 -0.26 2.12 12.49
N ALA A 146 -0.99 2.47 13.56
CA ALA A 146 -2.05 3.46 13.48
C ALA A 146 -1.51 4.86 13.12
N ALA A 147 -0.39 5.27 13.72
CA ALA A 147 0.24 6.55 13.40
C ALA A 147 0.74 6.60 11.95
N VAL A 148 1.44 5.54 11.49
CA VAL A 148 1.89 5.45 10.10
C VAL A 148 0.70 5.44 9.14
N SER A 149 -0.37 4.70 9.47
CA SER A 149 -1.62 4.68 8.70
C SER A 149 -2.24 6.07 8.57
N LEU A 150 -2.38 6.80 9.68
CA LEU A 150 -2.93 8.17 9.69
C LEU A 150 -2.11 9.13 8.83
N VAL A 151 -0.78 9.09 8.98
CA VAL A 151 0.14 9.90 8.16
C VAL A 151 -0.03 9.58 6.68
N CYS A 152 -0.16 8.30 6.33
CA CYS A 152 -0.37 7.87 4.95
C CYS A 152 -1.73 8.33 4.40
N VAL A 153 -2.82 8.26 5.18
CA VAL A 153 -4.14 8.77 4.77
C VAL A 153 -4.04 10.26 4.45
N ILE A 154 -3.48 11.06 5.36
CA ILE A 154 -3.33 12.51 5.17
C ILE A 154 -2.49 12.80 3.92
N ALA A 155 -1.33 12.14 3.79
CA ALA A 155 -0.45 12.33 2.64
C ALA A 155 -1.13 11.94 1.33
N PHE A 156 -1.84 10.81 1.28
CA PHE A 156 -2.55 10.38 0.08
C PHE A 156 -3.70 11.32 -0.28
N LEU A 157 -4.50 11.77 0.68
CA LEU A 157 -5.56 12.76 0.43
C LEU A 157 -4.98 14.03 -0.20
N LEU A 158 -3.90 14.58 0.38
CA LEU A 158 -3.24 15.77 -0.14
C LEU A 158 -2.67 15.55 -1.56
N CYS A 159 -2.05 14.40 -1.81
CA CYS A 159 -1.46 14.07 -3.11
C CYS A 159 -2.52 13.82 -4.19
N VAL A 160 -3.68 13.23 -3.86
CA VAL A 160 -4.74 12.93 -4.84
C VAL A 160 -5.28 14.20 -5.50
N TYR A 161 -5.31 15.32 -4.78
CA TYR A 161 -5.74 16.60 -5.36
C TYR A 161 -4.80 17.11 -6.46
N ARG A 162 -3.54 16.67 -6.48
CA ARG A 162 -2.52 17.07 -7.46
C ARG A 162 -2.36 16.09 -8.63
N LEU A 163 -3.15 15.03 -8.70
CA LEU A 163 -3.10 14.04 -9.79
C LEU A 163 -3.66 14.60 -11.10
N LEU A 164 -3.22 14.03 -12.22
CA LEU A 164 -3.78 14.39 -13.53
C LEU A 164 -5.28 14.11 -13.56
N PRO A 165 -6.10 15.04 -14.09
CA PRO A 165 -7.50 14.80 -14.35
C PRO A 165 -7.68 13.73 -15.44
N ALA A 166 -8.81 13.02 -15.39
CA ALA A 166 -9.04 11.84 -16.23
C ALA A 166 -8.98 12.13 -17.74
N HIS A 167 -9.38 13.32 -18.20
CA HIS A 167 -9.27 13.69 -19.62
C HIS A 167 -7.83 13.79 -20.14
N LEU A 168 -6.83 13.93 -19.26
CA LEU A 168 -5.40 13.95 -19.63
C LEU A 168 -4.73 12.58 -19.48
N ASP A 169 -5.38 11.61 -18.84
CA ASP A 169 -4.79 10.28 -18.59
C ASP A 169 -5.07 9.27 -19.72
N GLY A 170 -5.85 9.66 -20.74
CA GLY A 170 -6.13 8.84 -21.93
C GLY A 170 -7.22 7.78 -21.75
N HIS A 171 -7.93 7.76 -20.61
CA HIS A 171 -9.02 6.82 -20.34
C HIS A 171 -10.38 7.54 -20.31
N LYS A 172 -11.47 6.80 -20.59
CA LYS A 172 -12.81 7.37 -20.84
C LYS A 172 -13.59 7.79 -19.56
N GLY A 173 -12.91 8.08 -18.44
CA GLY A 173 -13.51 8.22 -17.10
C GLY A 173 -13.72 9.64 -16.57
#